data_AF-D0USF4-F1
#
_entry.id   AF-D0USF4-F1
#
_cell.length_a   1.000
_cell.length_b   1.000
_cell.length_c   1.000
_cell.angle_alpha   90.00
_cell.angle_beta   90.00
_cell.angle_gamma   90.00
#
_symmetry.space_group_name_H-M   'P 1'
#
loop_
_entity.id
_entity.type
_entity.pdbx_description
1 polymer ?
#
loop_
_entity_poly.entity_id
_entity_poly.type
_entity_poly.pdbx_seq_one_letter_code
_entity_poly.pdbx_strand_id
1 'polypeptide(L)'
;IKACADKLKYEMEEYGYPPKLPAFEEDVETISEQIIGDKSKGKKSKAAAKAGIAHYQWQIMMSLGLSNEEIKQFADASYWLDYFPPLAVQDLKSMGLKVDWRRSFITTDVNPFYDSFVRWQYIRLKERNKVLYGKRYTIFSPKDN
;
A
#
# COMPACT_ATOMS: atom_id res chain seq x y z
N ILE A 1 -1.63 0.66 -3.03
CA ILE A 1 -1.72 -0.55 -3.88
C ILE A 1 -0.99 -0.32 -5.20
N LYS A 2 -1.52 0.52 -6.11
CA LYS A 2 -0.93 0.74 -7.45
C LYS A 2 0.56 1.14 -7.43
N ALA A 3 0.94 2.15 -6.66
CA ALA A 3 2.34 2.57 -6.55
C ALA A 3 3.31 1.45 -6.06
N CYS A 4 2.85 0.55 -5.18
CA CYS A 4 3.65 -0.59 -4.72
C CYS A 4 3.77 -1.66 -5.80
N ALA A 5 2.67 -1.94 -6.52
CA ALA A 5 2.65 -2.85 -7.65
C ALA A 5 3.57 -2.36 -8.79
N ASP A 6 3.52 -1.05 -9.09
CA ASP A 6 4.39 -0.43 -10.11
C ASP A 6 5.87 -0.45 -9.67
N LYS A 7 6.16 -0.29 -8.37
CA LYS A 7 7.52 -0.46 -7.82
C LYS A 7 8.01 -1.90 -7.98
N LEU A 8 7.19 -2.91 -7.73
CA LEU A 8 7.54 -4.32 -7.97
C LEU A 8 7.79 -4.58 -9.45
N LYS A 9 6.93 -4.06 -10.33
CA LYS A 9 7.08 -4.19 -11.77
C LYS A 9 8.40 -3.59 -12.24
N TYR A 10 8.73 -2.39 -11.76
CA TYR A 10 10.00 -1.73 -12.05
C TYR A 10 11.20 -2.55 -11.55
N GLU A 11 11.18 -3.03 -10.30
CA GLU A 11 12.26 -3.84 -9.73
C GLU A 11 12.47 -5.14 -10.52
N MET A 12 11.40 -5.77 -11.02
CA MET A 12 11.49 -6.96 -11.88
C MET A 12 12.07 -6.65 -13.27
N GLU A 13 11.69 -5.51 -13.87
CA GLU A 13 12.17 -5.10 -15.18
C GLU A 13 13.65 -4.70 -15.15
N GLU A 14 14.10 -4.04 -14.08
CA GLU A 14 15.48 -3.55 -13.94
C GLU A 14 16.46 -4.62 -13.42
N TYR A 15 16.05 -5.41 -12.43
CA TYR A 15 16.95 -6.37 -11.74
C TYR A 15 16.68 -7.84 -12.09
N GLY A 16 15.67 -8.12 -12.93
CA GLY A 16 15.30 -9.46 -13.38
C GLY A 16 14.39 -10.24 -12.41
N TYR A 17 14.26 -11.54 -12.63
CA TYR A 17 13.44 -12.44 -11.80
C TYR A 17 14.18 -13.75 -11.48
N PRO A 18 14.39 -14.10 -10.19
CA PRO A 18 14.23 -13.23 -9.02
C PRO A 18 15.21 -12.03 -9.09
N PRO A 19 14.81 -10.83 -8.63
CA PRO A 19 15.60 -9.63 -8.80
C PRO A 19 16.93 -9.73 -8.06
N LYS A 20 18.03 -9.49 -8.79
CA LYS A 20 19.37 -9.38 -8.21
C LYS A 20 19.59 -7.95 -7.76
N LEU A 21 19.04 -7.64 -6.60
CA LEU A 21 19.12 -6.32 -6.00
C LEU A 21 20.56 -6.05 -5.54
N PRO A 22 21.12 -4.85 -5.76
CA PRO A 22 22.41 -4.50 -5.21
C PRO A 22 22.34 -4.56 -3.68
N ALA A 23 23.38 -5.15 -3.06
CA ALA A 23 23.52 -5.12 -1.62
C ALA A 23 23.67 -3.65 -1.18
N PHE A 24 22.73 -3.16 -0.39
CA PHE A 24 22.92 -1.89 0.31
C PHE A 24 23.91 -2.16 1.45
N GLU A 25 25.17 -1.79 1.25
CA GLU A 25 26.12 -1.59 2.34
C GLU A 25 25.79 -0.22 2.98
N GLU A 26 24.84 -0.20 3.90
CA GLU A 26 24.81 0.82 4.95
C GLU A 26 25.28 0.15 6.24
N ASP A 27 26.32 0.73 6.84
CA ASP A 27 27.01 0.26 8.04
C ASP A 27 26.02 -0.20 9.12
N VAL A 28 26.14 -1.45 9.56
CA VAL A 28 25.32 -2.06 10.62
C VAL A 28 25.66 -1.49 12.01
N GLU A 29 26.55 -0.51 12.10
CA GLU A 29 26.87 0.13 13.37
C GLU A 29 25.83 1.21 13.73
N THR A 30 25.18 1.01 14.89
CA THR A 30 24.43 2.01 15.68
C THR A 30 22.90 2.14 15.50
N ILE A 31 22.14 1.04 15.53
CA ILE A 31 20.67 1.13 15.82
C ILE A 31 20.29 0.45 17.15
N SER A 32 21.15 -0.39 17.74
CA SER A 32 20.82 -1.10 18.99
C SER A 32 20.88 -0.24 20.27
N GLU A 33 21.54 0.92 20.28
CA GLU A 33 21.81 1.64 21.55
C GLU A 33 20.99 2.93 21.81
N GLN A 34 20.20 3.45 20.87
CA GLN A 34 19.52 4.76 21.03
C GLN A 34 18.00 4.70 21.30
N ILE A 35 17.47 3.62 21.88
CA ILE A 35 16.04 3.54 22.26
C ILE A 35 15.71 4.34 23.54
N ILE A 36 16.71 4.89 24.26
CA ILE A 36 16.49 5.78 25.41
C ILE A 36 16.89 7.21 25.02
N GLY A 37 16.04 7.88 24.23
CA GLY A 37 16.25 9.27 23.81
C GLY A 37 14.93 9.99 23.56
N ASP A 38 14.69 11.02 24.38
CA ASP A 38 13.53 11.92 24.50
C ASP A 38 12.56 12.08 23.28
N LYS A 39 11.26 11.89 23.56
CA LYS A 39 10.12 11.92 22.61
C LYS A 39 9.64 13.34 22.26
N SER A 40 10.55 14.30 22.02
CA SER A 40 10.17 15.71 21.84
C SER A 40 10.45 16.34 20.45
N LYS A 41 11.04 15.62 19.47
CA LYS A 41 11.23 16.15 18.10
C LYS A 41 10.51 15.35 17.02
N GLY A 42 9.24 15.71 16.81
CA GLY A 42 8.36 15.14 15.79
C GLY A 42 8.69 15.61 14.37
N LYS A 43 9.22 14.69 13.54
CA LYS A 43 8.84 14.46 12.13
C LYS A 43 9.75 13.42 11.44
N LYS A 44 11.02 13.29 11.82
CA LYS A 44 11.96 12.32 11.22
C LYS A 44 11.90 10.90 11.83
N SER A 45 11.49 10.74 13.09
CA SER A 45 11.57 9.43 13.77
C SER A 45 10.51 8.41 13.35
N LYS A 46 9.37 8.83 12.77
CA LYS A 46 8.32 7.89 12.33
C LYS A 46 8.62 7.21 11.00
N ALA A 47 9.39 7.84 10.11
CA ALA A 47 9.78 7.26 8.83
C ALA A 47 10.90 6.23 9.04
N ALA A 48 11.90 6.56 9.85
CA ALA A 48 12.98 5.65 10.24
C ALA A 48 12.45 4.42 11.01
N ALA A 49 11.48 4.59 11.90
CA ALA A 49 10.87 3.47 12.64
C ALA A 49 9.95 2.57 11.80
N LYS A 50 9.61 2.97 10.56
CA LYS A 50 8.79 2.18 9.61
C LYS A 50 9.58 1.61 8.44
N ALA A 51 10.81 2.07 8.23
CA ALA A 51 11.73 1.41 7.33
C ALA A 51 12.26 0.17 8.06
N GLY A 52 11.63 -0.99 7.83
CA GLY A 52 12.30 -2.25 8.13
C GLY A 52 13.61 -2.35 7.33
N ILE A 53 14.42 -3.36 7.64
CA ILE A 53 15.72 -3.67 6.99
C ILE A 53 15.59 -3.84 5.45
N ALA A 54 14.37 -3.94 4.91
CA ALA A 54 14.09 -4.08 3.49
C ALA A 54 13.93 -2.72 2.79
N HIS A 55 14.88 -2.39 1.90
CA HIS A 55 14.86 -1.16 1.09
C HIS A 55 14.01 -1.31 -0.18
N TYR A 56 13.90 -2.54 -0.70
CA TYR A 56 13.18 -2.87 -1.91
C TYR A 56 11.80 -3.46 -1.62
N GLN A 57 10.83 -3.19 -2.49
CA GLN A 57 9.47 -3.72 -2.34
C GLN A 57 9.47 -5.25 -2.42
N TRP A 58 10.32 -5.83 -3.27
CA TRP A 58 10.49 -7.28 -3.37
C TRP A 58 10.90 -7.93 -2.04
N GLN A 59 11.85 -7.32 -1.33
CA GLN A 59 12.32 -7.81 -0.02
C GLN A 59 11.21 -7.74 1.04
N ILE A 60 10.37 -6.69 1.02
CA ILE A 60 9.22 -6.57 1.92
C ILE A 60 8.20 -7.68 1.63
N MET A 61 7.99 -8.03 0.36
CA MET A 61 7.07 -9.11 0.00
C MET A 61 7.61 -10.48 0.40
N MET A 62 8.93 -10.69 0.31
CA MET A 62 9.58 -11.89 0.86
C MET A 62 9.44 -12.01 2.37
N SER A 63 9.54 -10.89 3.12
CA SER A 63 9.40 -10.92 4.59
C SER A 63 7.98 -11.25 5.06
N LEU A 64 6.97 -11.12 4.18
CA LEU A 64 5.62 -11.62 4.41
C LEU A 64 5.50 -13.15 4.22
N GLY A 65 6.59 -13.84 3.87
CA GLY A 65 6.63 -15.29 3.66
C GLY A 65 6.13 -15.74 2.29
N LEU A 66 6.03 -14.82 1.31
CA LEU A 66 5.56 -15.13 -0.04
C LEU A 66 6.67 -15.76 -0.89
N SER A 67 6.30 -16.70 -1.75
CA SER A 67 7.23 -17.28 -2.73
C SER A 67 7.50 -16.32 -3.88
N ASN A 68 8.66 -16.45 -4.56
CA ASN A 68 9.00 -15.59 -5.71
C ASN A 68 7.90 -15.59 -6.79
N GLU A 69 7.28 -16.75 -7.04
CA GLU A 69 6.24 -16.90 -8.08
C GLU A 69 4.95 -16.17 -7.72
N GLU A 70 4.61 -16.12 -6.44
CA GLU A 70 3.48 -15.33 -5.95
C GLU A 70 3.80 -13.83 -5.99
N ILE A 71 5.00 -13.43 -5.55
CA ILE A 71 5.44 -12.02 -5.55
C ILE A 71 5.32 -11.41 -6.95
N LYS A 72 5.66 -12.18 -7.98
CA LYS A 72 5.50 -11.77 -9.38
C LYS A 72 4.06 -11.35 -9.74
N GLN A 73 3.05 -12.02 -9.17
CA GLN A 73 1.65 -11.68 -9.46
C GLN A 73 1.24 -10.33 -8.86
N PHE A 74 1.90 -9.89 -7.79
CA PHE A 74 1.68 -8.57 -7.19
C PHE A 74 2.22 -7.39 -8.03
N ALA A 75 2.88 -7.64 -9.16
CA ALA A 75 3.13 -6.59 -10.15
C ALA A 75 1.82 -6.09 -10.77
N ASP A 76 0.76 -6.90 -10.79
CA ASP A 76 -0.60 -6.44 -11.09
C ASP A 76 -1.28 -5.95 -9.81
N ALA A 77 -1.80 -4.72 -9.85
CA ALA A 77 -2.53 -4.12 -8.74
C ALA A 77 -3.84 -4.87 -8.42
N SER A 78 -4.43 -5.56 -9.40
CA SER A 78 -5.66 -6.33 -9.22
C SER A 78 -5.45 -7.51 -8.27
N TYR A 79 -4.31 -8.19 -8.37
CA TYR A 79 -3.99 -9.34 -7.53
C TYR A 79 -3.94 -8.99 -6.03
N TRP A 80 -3.57 -7.74 -5.68
CA TRP A 80 -3.62 -7.26 -4.30
C TRP A 80 -5.05 -7.25 -3.73
N LEU A 81 -6.03 -6.96 -4.57
CA LEU A 81 -7.45 -6.91 -4.21
C LEU A 81 -8.03 -8.31 -4.02
N ASP A 82 -7.44 -9.33 -4.63
CA ASP A 82 -7.86 -10.72 -4.46
C ASP A 82 -7.15 -11.37 -3.26
N TYR A 83 -5.87 -11.04 -3.04
CA TYR A 83 -5.04 -11.71 -2.03
C TYR A 83 -5.28 -11.18 -0.60
N PHE A 84 -5.21 -9.87 -0.39
CA PHE A 84 -5.21 -9.31 0.97
C PHE A 84 -6.59 -9.22 1.64
N PRO A 85 -7.69 -8.89 0.95
CA PRO A 85 -8.99 -8.77 1.62
C PRO A 85 -9.47 -10.06 2.30
N PRO A 86 -9.33 -11.27 1.71
CA PRO A 86 -9.66 -12.51 2.41
C PRO A 86 -8.80 -12.74 3.66
N LEU A 87 -7.50 -12.44 3.60
CA LEU A 87 -6.59 -12.56 4.75
C LEU A 87 -6.97 -11.61 5.87
N ALA A 88 -7.30 -10.35 5.55
CA ALA A 88 -7.77 -9.39 6.55
C ALA A 88 -9.05 -9.89 7.25
N VAL A 89 -9.99 -10.48 6.50
CA VAL A 89 -11.19 -11.09 7.11
C VAL A 89 -10.83 -12.27 8.02
N GLN A 90 -9.90 -13.12 7.62
CA GLN A 90 -9.42 -14.24 8.43
C GLN A 90 -8.79 -13.77 9.74
N ASP A 91 -7.93 -12.74 9.69
CA ASP A 91 -7.26 -12.17 10.86
C ASP A 91 -8.25 -11.50 11.82
N LEU A 92 -9.22 -10.75 11.29
CA LEU A 92 -10.24 -10.12 12.11
C LEU A 92 -11.21 -11.14 12.74
N LYS A 93 -11.44 -12.28 12.06
CA LYS A 93 -12.19 -13.41 12.63
C LYS A 93 -11.40 -14.12 13.72
N SER A 94 -10.10 -14.36 13.54
CA SER A 94 -9.25 -14.98 14.55
C SER A 94 -9.10 -14.10 15.79
N MET A 95 -9.12 -12.78 15.62
CA MET A 95 -9.21 -11.81 16.71
C MET A 95 -10.54 -11.88 17.49
N GLY A 96 -11.61 -12.42 16.90
CA GLY A 96 -12.92 -12.56 17.55
C GLY A 96 -13.79 -11.30 17.51
N LEU A 97 -13.65 -10.45 16.48
CA LEU A 97 -14.47 -9.25 16.34
C LEU A 97 -15.95 -9.58 16.05
N LYS A 98 -16.86 -8.83 16.68
CA LYS A 98 -18.31 -8.96 16.50
C LYS A 98 -18.80 -8.18 15.27
N VAL A 99 -18.42 -8.64 14.08
CA VAL A 99 -18.72 -7.99 12.79
C VAL A 99 -19.71 -8.83 11.96
N ASP A 100 -20.67 -8.18 11.29
CA ASP A 100 -21.53 -8.83 10.28
C ASP A 100 -20.80 -8.91 8.93
N TRP A 101 -20.15 -10.03 8.67
CA TRP A 101 -19.35 -10.29 7.46
C TRP A 101 -20.15 -10.22 6.15
N ARG A 102 -21.48 -10.32 6.20
CA ARG A 102 -22.34 -10.20 5.00
C ARG A 102 -22.34 -8.79 4.42
N ARG A 103 -21.84 -7.81 5.16
CA ARG A 103 -21.73 -6.41 4.77
C ARG A 103 -20.31 -6.01 4.38
N SER A 104 -19.39 -6.96 4.24
CA SER A 104 -18.03 -6.72 3.78
C SER A 104 -18.02 -6.51 2.25
N PHE A 105 -17.26 -5.53 1.78
CA PHE A 105 -17.13 -5.21 0.35
C PHE A 105 -15.78 -4.56 0.04
N ILE A 106 -15.39 -4.57 -1.25
CA ILE A 106 -14.19 -3.88 -1.78
C ILE A 106 -14.63 -2.52 -2.37
N THR A 107 -13.75 -1.51 -2.28
CA THR A 107 -14.07 -0.11 -2.61
C THR A 107 -13.66 0.34 -4.01
N THR A 108 -12.99 -0.52 -4.77
CA THR A 108 -12.59 -0.23 -6.15
C THR A 108 -13.73 -0.52 -7.13
N ASP A 109 -13.51 -0.16 -8.39
CA ASP A 109 -14.37 -0.44 -9.54
C ASP A 109 -14.60 -1.93 -9.79
N VAL A 110 -13.76 -2.81 -9.23
CA VAL A 110 -13.97 -4.27 -9.19
C VAL A 110 -15.31 -4.65 -8.56
N ASN A 111 -15.83 -3.82 -7.65
CA ASN A 111 -17.17 -4.01 -7.08
C ASN A 111 -18.20 -3.11 -7.78
N PRO A 112 -19.02 -3.66 -8.70
CA PRO A 112 -19.97 -2.86 -9.47
C PRO A 112 -21.08 -2.22 -8.61
N PHE A 113 -21.45 -2.83 -7.48
CA PHE A 113 -22.46 -2.28 -6.59
C PHE A 113 -21.96 -1.02 -5.89
N TYR A 114 -20.73 -1.07 -5.37
CA TYR A 114 -20.12 0.06 -4.69
C TYR A 114 -19.77 1.18 -5.68
N ASP A 115 -19.24 0.84 -6.85
CA ASP A 115 -18.99 1.82 -7.92
C ASP A 115 -20.28 2.53 -8.35
N SER A 116 -21.38 1.79 -8.54
CA SER A 116 -22.69 2.39 -8.85
C SER A 116 -23.17 3.34 -7.75
N PHE A 117 -22.98 2.96 -6.48
CA PHE A 117 -23.31 3.81 -5.33
C PHE A 117 -22.49 5.11 -5.32
N VAL A 118 -21.18 5.04 -5.55
CA VAL A 118 -20.30 6.23 -5.61
C VAL A 118 -20.65 7.11 -6.81
N ARG A 119 -20.96 6.53 -7.97
CA ARG A 119 -21.42 7.28 -9.15
C ARG A 119 -22.69 8.04 -8.86
N TRP A 120 -23.70 7.38 -8.27
CA TRP A 120 -24.92 8.03 -7.81
C TRP A 120 -24.62 9.19 -6.86
N GLN A 121 -23.73 8.99 -5.88
CA GLN A 121 -23.32 10.03 -4.93
C GLN A 121 -22.72 11.26 -5.64
N TYR A 122 -21.77 11.05 -6.56
CA TYR A 122 -21.12 12.13 -7.29
C TYR A 122 -22.06 12.86 -8.25
N ILE A 123 -23.01 12.16 -8.89
CA ILE A 123 -24.08 12.77 -9.69
C ILE A 123 -24.91 13.71 -8.81
N ARG A 124 -25.36 13.26 -7.64
CA ARG A 124 -26.13 14.10 -6.69
C ARG A 124 -25.34 15.29 -6.16
N LEU A 125 -24.04 15.12 -5.92
CA LEU A 125 -23.18 16.23 -5.49
C LEU A 125 -23.00 17.27 -6.60
N LYS A 126 -22.88 16.83 -7.85
CA LYS A 126 -22.82 17.71 -9.02
C LYS A 126 -24.13 18.47 -9.23
N GLU A 127 -25.27 17.79 -9.17
CA GLU A 127 -26.61 18.42 -9.25
C GLU A 127 -26.83 19.51 -8.20
N ARG A 128 -26.23 19.34 -7.01
CA ARG A 128 -26.31 20.30 -5.89
C ARG A 128 -25.20 21.35 -5.88
N ASN A 129 -24.46 21.50 -6.98
CA ASN A 129 -23.33 22.43 -7.13
C ASN A 129 -22.25 22.30 -6.03
N LYS A 130 -22.04 21.08 -5.52
CA LYS A 130 -20.99 20.77 -4.54
C LYS A 130 -19.69 20.31 -5.19
N VAL A 131 -19.74 19.84 -6.42
CA VAL A 131 -18.57 19.52 -7.25
C VAL A 131 -18.43 20.60 -8.32
N LEU A 132 -17.34 21.35 -8.25
CA LEU A 132 -17.03 22.43 -9.18
C LEU A 132 -15.72 22.13 -9.91
N TYR A 133 -15.60 22.60 -11.14
CA TYR A 133 -14.38 22.49 -11.94
C TYR A 133 -13.73 23.86 -12.09
N GLY A 134 -12.42 23.95 -11.88
CA GLY A 134 -11.66 25.19 -12.01
C GLY A 134 -10.21 25.02 -11.59
N LYS A 135 -9.35 25.98 -11.96
CA LYS A 135 -7.95 25.98 -11.57
C LYS A 135 -7.81 26.33 -10.09
N ARG A 136 -7.15 25.46 -9.33
CA ARG A 136 -6.88 25.63 -7.90
C ARG A 136 -5.45 25.24 -7.61
N TYR A 137 -4.79 25.96 -6.71
CA TYR A 137 -3.50 25.54 -6.20
C TYR A 137 -3.69 24.32 -5.30
N THR A 138 -3.01 23.24 -5.64
CA THR A 138 -3.01 21.97 -4.89
C THR A 138 -1.59 21.46 -4.81
N ILE A 139 -1.27 20.71 -3.76
CA ILE A 139 0.02 20.01 -3.69
C ILE A 139 0.03 18.97 -4.79
N PHE A 140 1.05 19.03 -5.65
CA PHE A 140 1.17 18.18 -6.82
C PHE A 140 2.53 17.51 -6.82
N SER A 141 2.53 16.22 -7.17
CA SER A 141 3.72 15.40 -7.31
C SER A 141 3.92 15.11 -8.79
N PRO A 142 4.99 15.63 -9.44
CA PRO A 142 5.26 15.33 -10.84
C PRO A 142 5.49 13.85 -11.14
N LYS A 143 5.83 13.05 -10.12
CA LYS A 143 6.05 11.61 -10.23
C LYS A 143 4.76 10.79 -10.27
N ASP A 144 3.69 11.32 -9.67
CA ASP A 144 2.39 10.63 -9.56
C ASP A 144 1.41 11.03 -10.69
N ASN A 145 1.83 11.92 -11.58
CA ASN A 145 1.02 12.44 -12.70
C ASN A 145 1.14 11.59 -13.95
#